data_AF-A0A7S3BGS9-F1
#
_entry.id   AF-A0A7S3BGS9-F1
#
_cell.length_a   1.000
_cell.length_b   1.000
_cell.length_c   1.000
_cell.angle_alpha   90.00
_cell.angle_beta   90.00
_cell.angle_gamma   90.00
#
_symmetry.space_group_name_H-M   'P 1'
#
loop_
_entity.id
_entity.type
_entity.pdbx_description
1 polymer ?
#
loop_
_entity_poly.entity_id
_entity_poly.type
_entity_poly.pdbx_seq_one_letter_code
_entity_poly.pdbx_strand_id
1 'polypeptide(L)'
;MIGFFDALRAEEYARGTGIGVTNVCPGSVRTNVARNAVTGSVENLRGTSDSNVEAGLDPTYVCERILAAAASDVDEVWIAGKKELVLYYLAQYLPSFTKKQIRKMAATLIEATLAETT
;
A
#
# COMPACT_ATOMS: atom_id res chain seq x y z
N MET A 1 1.28 13.51 -3.57
CA MET A 1 1.67 14.28 -2.38
C MET A 1 1.15 13.54 -1.15
N ILE A 2 2.05 12.93 -0.41
CA ILE A 2 1.79 12.29 0.89
C ILE A 2 2.13 13.35 1.94
N GLY A 3 1.10 14.05 2.40
CA GLY A 3 1.23 15.40 2.97
C GLY A 3 2.26 15.57 4.09
N PHE A 4 2.37 14.61 5.02
CA PHE A 4 3.31 14.71 6.14
C PHE A 4 4.77 14.58 5.69
N PHE A 5 5.09 13.52 4.92
CA PHE A 5 6.46 13.24 4.52
C PHE A 5 6.99 14.20 3.46
N ASP A 6 6.09 14.79 2.66
CA ASP A 6 6.49 15.84 1.72
C ASP A 6 6.84 17.16 2.42
N ALA A 7 6.16 17.48 3.53
CA ALA A 7 6.54 18.59 4.40
C ALA A 7 7.89 18.32 5.08
N LEU A 8 8.06 17.13 5.67
CA LEU A 8 9.32 16.74 6.30
C LEU A 8 10.50 16.84 5.32
N ARG A 9 10.35 16.35 4.09
CA ARG A 9 11.39 16.45 3.06
C ARG A 9 11.80 17.89 2.79
N ALA A 10 10.83 18.81 2.68
CA ALA A 10 11.10 20.22 2.46
C ALA A 10 11.80 20.88 3.66
N GLU A 11 11.41 20.51 4.88
CA GLU A 11 12.03 21.00 6.11
C GLU A 11 13.50 20.56 6.22
N GLU A 12 13.79 19.27 5.99
CA GLU A 12 15.15 18.72 6.04
C GLU A 12 16.04 19.29 4.94
N TYR A 13 15.49 19.49 3.72
CA TYR A 13 16.18 20.20 2.66
C TYR A 13 16.56 21.62 3.06
N ALA A 14 15.62 22.39 3.63
CA ALA A 14 15.86 23.76 4.06
C ALA A 14 16.89 23.86 5.20
N ARG A 15 16.95 22.84 6.07
CA ARG A 15 17.93 22.74 7.16
C ARG A 15 19.30 22.26 6.70
N GLY A 16 19.42 21.65 5.52
CA GLY A 16 20.67 21.13 5.00
C GLY A 16 21.22 19.94 5.80
N THR A 17 20.35 19.15 6.44
CA THR A 17 20.74 18.01 7.30
C THR A 17 21.27 16.81 6.51
N GLY A 18 20.96 16.73 5.22
CA GLY A 18 21.29 15.59 4.37
C GLY A 18 20.38 14.36 4.59
N ILE A 19 19.24 14.53 5.26
CA ILE A 19 18.25 13.46 5.43
C ILE A 19 17.35 13.37 4.20
N GLY A 20 17.44 12.26 3.46
CA GLY A 20 16.54 11.92 2.35
C GLY A 20 15.25 11.27 2.84
N VAL A 21 14.14 11.47 2.10
CA VAL A 21 12.82 10.92 2.43
C VAL A 21 12.23 10.23 1.20
N THR A 22 12.08 8.90 1.28
CA THR A 22 11.44 8.09 0.23
C THR A 22 10.09 7.57 0.71
N ASN A 23 9.03 7.93 0.01
CA ASN A 23 7.70 7.37 0.20
C ASN A 23 7.58 6.04 -0.54
N VAL A 24 7.28 4.96 0.18
CA VAL A 24 7.06 3.63 -0.42
C VAL A 24 5.56 3.35 -0.49
N CYS A 25 5.07 3.08 -1.71
CA CYS A 25 3.68 2.70 -1.97
C CYS A 25 3.63 1.27 -2.53
N PRO A 26 3.71 0.25 -1.66
CA PRO A 26 3.62 -1.13 -2.10
C PRO A 26 2.16 -1.55 -2.31
N GLY A 27 1.95 -2.42 -3.30
CA GLY A 27 0.73 -3.21 -3.42
C GLY A 27 0.72 -4.39 -2.46
N SER A 28 -0.09 -5.40 -2.75
CA SER A 28 -0.14 -6.61 -1.94
C SER A 28 1.21 -7.33 -1.96
N VAL A 29 1.74 -7.68 -0.77
CA VAL A 29 3.02 -8.40 -0.59
C VAL A 29 2.76 -9.65 0.23
N ARG A 30 3.32 -10.78 -0.21
CA ARG A 30 3.11 -12.11 0.41
C ARG A 30 3.85 -12.26 1.73
N THR A 31 3.33 -11.61 2.76
CA THR A 31 3.85 -11.59 4.13
C THR A 31 2.90 -12.30 5.09
N ASN A 32 3.34 -12.53 6.33
CA ASN A 32 2.51 -13.13 7.38
C ASN A 32 1.56 -12.12 8.06
N VAL A 33 1.39 -10.90 7.53
CA VAL A 33 0.62 -9.82 8.18
C VAL A 33 -0.81 -10.24 8.50
N ALA A 34 -1.49 -10.91 7.56
CA ALA A 34 -2.86 -11.36 7.77
C ALA A 34 -2.96 -12.50 8.80
N ARG A 35 -2.01 -13.45 8.79
CA ARG A 35 -1.96 -14.56 9.76
C ARG A 35 -1.73 -14.08 11.18
N ASN A 36 -0.88 -13.08 11.32
CA ASN A 36 -0.50 -12.47 12.59
C ASN A 36 -1.44 -11.33 13.02
N ALA A 37 -2.51 -11.07 12.26
CA ALA A 37 -3.47 -10.04 12.62
C ALA A 37 -4.25 -10.46 13.88
N VAL A 38 -4.37 -9.54 14.83
CA VAL A 38 -5.09 -9.74 16.08
C VAL A 38 -6.61 -9.68 15.84
N THR A 39 -7.38 -10.56 16.48
CA THR A 39 -8.85 -10.64 16.37
C THR A 39 -9.53 -10.50 17.73
N GLY A 40 -10.21 -9.37 17.98
CA GLY A 40 -11.02 -9.13 19.19
C GLY A 40 -10.22 -8.93 20.49
N SER A 41 -9.17 -9.71 20.72
CA SER A 41 -8.21 -9.56 21.83
C SER A 41 -6.79 -9.90 21.38
N VAL A 42 -5.77 -9.35 22.04
CA VAL A 42 -4.35 -9.45 21.66
C VAL A 42 -3.85 -10.90 21.61
N GLU A 43 -4.45 -11.78 22.40
CA GLU A 43 -4.11 -13.20 22.51
C GLU A 43 -4.65 -14.04 21.34
N ASN A 44 -5.62 -13.52 20.59
CA ASN A 44 -6.28 -14.23 19.50
C ASN A 44 -5.76 -13.72 18.16
N LEU A 45 -5.11 -14.60 17.40
CA LEU A 45 -4.65 -14.32 16.05
C LEU A 45 -5.62 -14.89 15.01
N ARG A 46 -5.71 -14.22 13.87
CA ARG A 46 -6.52 -14.66 12.73
C ARG A 46 -6.10 -16.04 12.21
N GLY A 47 -4.81 -16.39 12.31
CA GLY A 47 -4.25 -17.71 11.95
C GLY A 47 -4.27 -18.05 10.45
N THR A 48 -4.99 -17.28 9.64
CA THR A 48 -5.17 -17.49 8.20
C THR A 48 -4.82 -16.22 7.44
N SER A 49 -4.36 -16.41 6.20
CA SER A 49 -4.10 -15.31 5.27
C SER A 49 -5.31 -15.05 4.38
N ASP A 50 -5.24 -14.03 3.53
CA ASP A 50 -6.24 -13.76 2.48
C ASP A 50 -5.64 -13.90 1.08
N SER A 51 -6.50 -14.04 0.08
CA SER A 51 -6.10 -14.28 -1.31
C SER A 51 -5.28 -13.14 -1.91
N ASN A 52 -5.47 -11.90 -1.46
CA ASN A 52 -4.71 -10.77 -2.01
C ASN A 52 -3.28 -10.79 -1.49
N VAL A 53 -3.09 -11.06 -0.20
CA VAL A 53 -1.76 -11.23 0.40
C VAL A 53 -1.06 -12.46 -0.19
N GLU A 54 -1.73 -13.60 -0.30
CA GLU A 54 -1.13 -14.82 -0.87
C GLU A 54 -0.74 -14.67 -2.35
N ALA A 55 -1.54 -13.94 -3.13
CA ALA A 55 -1.23 -13.60 -4.53
C ALA A 55 -0.30 -12.36 -4.68
N GLY A 56 0.18 -11.81 -3.57
CA GLY A 56 1.03 -10.63 -3.54
C GLY A 56 2.42 -10.85 -4.12
N LEU A 57 3.17 -9.76 -4.24
CA LEU A 57 4.56 -9.79 -4.67
C LEU A 57 5.45 -10.55 -3.67
N ASP A 58 6.56 -11.08 -4.18
CA ASP A 58 7.59 -11.69 -3.36
C ASP A 58 8.21 -10.64 -2.40
N PRO A 59 8.31 -10.91 -1.08
CA PRO A 59 8.87 -9.96 -0.13
C PRO A 59 10.29 -9.51 -0.45
N THR A 60 11.16 -10.43 -0.88
CA THR A 60 12.56 -10.10 -1.20
C THR A 60 12.62 -9.13 -2.38
N TYR A 61 11.84 -9.40 -3.43
CA TYR A 61 11.70 -8.52 -4.59
C TYR A 61 11.28 -7.09 -4.20
N VAL A 62 10.35 -6.95 -3.24
CA VAL A 62 9.87 -5.66 -2.76
C VAL A 62 10.94 -4.96 -1.92
N CYS A 63 11.59 -5.68 -1.00
CA CYS A 63 12.66 -5.15 -0.16
C CYS A 63 13.83 -4.60 -0.99
N GLU A 64 14.28 -5.34 -2.01
CA GLU A 64 15.36 -4.88 -2.91
C GLU A 64 15.04 -3.53 -3.57
N ARG A 65 13.79 -3.32 -3.99
CA ARG A 65 13.35 -2.07 -4.62
C ARG A 65 13.22 -0.92 -3.64
N ILE A 66 12.76 -1.19 -2.43
CA ILE A 66 12.73 -0.19 -1.36
C ILE A 66 14.14 0.30 -1.09
N LEU A 67 15.09 -0.62 -0.91
CA LEU A 67 16.49 -0.29 -0.67
C LEU A 67 17.11 0.48 -1.84
N ALA A 68 16.86 0.05 -3.08
CA ALA A 68 17.36 0.74 -4.26
C ALA A 68 16.78 2.17 -4.41
N ALA A 69 15.49 2.35 -4.14
CA ALA A 69 14.83 3.66 -4.19
C ALA A 69 15.38 4.61 -3.12
N ALA A 70 15.53 4.12 -1.89
CA ALA A 70 16.11 4.89 -0.80
C ALA A 70 17.58 5.27 -1.07
N ALA A 71 18.38 4.34 -1.60
CA ALA A 71 19.78 4.59 -1.95
C ALA A 71 19.95 5.57 -3.12
N SER A 72 18.93 5.70 -3.97
CA SER A 72 18.94 6.59 -5.14
C SER A 72 18.21 7.92 -4.89
N ASP A 73 17.83 8.21 -3.64
CA ASP A 73 17.09 9.42 -3.22
C ASP A 73 15.82 9.65 -4.05
N VAL A 74 15.08 8.57 -4.31
CA VAL A 74 13.80 8.64 -5.02
C VAL A 74 12.73 9.14 -4.04
N ASP A 75 12.03 10.22 -4.38
CA ASP A 75 10.98 10.80 -3.53
C ASP A 75 9.82 9.84 -3.25
N GLU A 76 9.41 9.06 -4.26
CA GLU A 76 8.26 8.15 -4.17
C GLU A 76 8.45 6.94 -5.10
N VAL A 77 8.22 5.73 -4.57
CA VAL A 77 8.35 4.47 -5.31
C VAL A 77 7.07 3.64 -5.22
N TRP A 78 6.56 3.20 -6.36
CA TRP A 78 5.36 2.36 -6.46
C TRP A 78 5.75 0.92 -6.81
N ILE A 79 5.47 -0.02 -5.91
CA ILE A 79 5.89 -1.41 -6.04
C ILE A 79 4.66 -2.32 -5.91
N ALA A 80 3.95 -2.55 -7.00
CA ALA A 80 2.69 -3.30 -6.96
C ALA A 80 2.52 -4.21 -8.18
N GLY A 81 1.53 -5.11 -8.11
CA GLY A 81 1.16 -5.93 -9.27
C GLY A 81 0.57 -5.07 -10.39
N LYS A 82 0.55 -5.59 -11.62
CA LYS A 82 0.07 -4.84 -12.82
C LYS A 82 -1.29 -4.16 -12.61
N LYS A 83 -2.25 -4.87 -12.01
CA LYS A 83 -3.61 -4.35 -11.77
C LYS A 83 -3.61 -3.18 -10.76
N GLU A 84 -2.87 -3.32 -9.67
CA GLU A 84 -2.74 -2.29 -8.64
C GLU A 84 -2.01 -1.07 -9.18
N LEU A 85 -0.93 -1.25 -9.96
CA LEU A 85 -0.18 -0.17 -10.59
C LEU A 85 -1.07 0.67 -11.52
N VAL A 86 -1.92 0.02 -12.33
CA VAL A 86 -2.89 0.73 -13.19
C VAL A 86 -3.85 1.57 -12.34
N LEU A 87 -4.32 1.02 -11.22
CA LEU A 87 -5.20 1.76 -10.32
C LEU A 87 -4.49 2.96 -9.68
N TYR A 88 -3.21 2.83 -9.31
CA TYR A 88 -2.41 3.95 -8.78
C TYR A 88 -2.28 5.08 -9.81
N TYR A 89 -1.94 4.75 -11.06
CA TYR A 89 -1.88 5.75 -12.13
C TYR A 89 -3.24 6.40 -12.38
N LEU A 90 -4.33 5.63 -12.38
CA LEU A 90 -5.68 6.19 -12.51
C LEU A 90 -6.04 7.09 -11.32
N ALA A 91 -5.64 6.73 -10.10
CA ALA A 91 -5.87 7.55 -8.91
C ALA A 91 -5.12 8.89 -9.00
N GLN A 92 -3.89 8.85 -9.51
CA GLN A 92 -3.02 10.01 -9.67
C GLN A 92 -3.50 10.96 -10.77
N TYR A 93 -3.84 10.43 -11.95
CA TYR A 93 -4.14 11.26 -13.12
C TYR A 93 -5.64 11.51 -13.35
N LEU A 94 -6.52 10.65 -12.83
CA LEU A 94 -7.98 10.74 -13.00
C LEU A 94 -8.73 10.56 -11.66
N PRO A 95 -8.42 11.38 -10.63
CA PRO A 95 -8.88 11.13 -9.25
C PRO A 95 -10.41 11.09 -9.11
N SER A 96 -11.14 11.97 -9.82
CA SER A 96 -12.60 12.01 -9.77
C SER A 96 -13.24 10.76 -10.37
N PHE A 97 -12.67 10.22 -11.45
CA PHE A 97 -13.13 8.98 -12.07
C PHE A 97 -12.81 7.79 -11.16
N THR A 98 -11.57 7.71 -10.69
CA THR A 98 -11.09 6.60 -9.85
C THR A 98 -11.88 6.51 -8.55
N LYS A 99 -12.14 7.64 -7.88
CA LYS A 99 -13.01 7.69 -6.70
C LYS A 99 -14.42 7.14 -6.97
N LYS A 100 -14.99 7.43 -8.13
CA LYS A 100 -16.31 6.88 -8.52
C LYS A 100 -16.25 5.36 -8.72
N GLN A 101 -15.20 4.85 -9.38
CA GLN A 101 -15.05 3.40 -9.60
C GLN A 101 -14.82 2.65 -8.29
N ILE A 102 -13.93 3.15 -7.42
CA ILE A 102 -13.65 2.54 -6.11
C ILE A 102 -14.94 2.45 -5.28
N ARG A 103 -15.77 3.51 -5.26
CA ARG A 103 -17.07 3.48 -4.55
C ARG A 103 -18.01 2.40 -5.07
N LYS A 104 -18.07 2.20 -6.40
CA LYS A 104 -18.88 1.13 -7.00
C LYS A 104 -18.36 -0.26 -6.61
N MET A 105 -17.04 -0.46 -6.69
CA MET A 105 -16.41 -1.73 -6.29
C MET A 105 -16.64 -2.02 -4.80
N ALA A 106 -16.55 -1.01 -3.94
CA ALA A 106 -16.80 -1.15 -2.51
C ALA A 106 -18.24 -1.59 -2.22
N ALA A 107 -19.24 -1.03 -2.90
CA ALA A 107 -20.63 -1.44 -2.74
C ALA A 107 -20.82 -2.94 -3.06
N THR A 108 -20.27 -3.40 -4.19
CA THR A 108 -20.34 -4.82 -4.58
C THR A 108 -19.63 -5.74 -3.58
N LEU A 109 -18.47 -5.33 -3.06
CA LEU A 109 -17.73 -6.11 -2.06
C LEU A 109 -18.49 -6.23 -0.74
N ILE A 110 -19.14 -5.15 -0.29
CA ILE A 110 -19.98 -5.15 0.90
C ILE A 110 -21.18 -6.10 0.69
N GLU A 111 -21.86 -6.02 -0.45
CA GLU A 111 -22.98 -6.91 -0.78
C GLU A 111 -22.57 -8.39 -0.76
N ALA A 112 -21.43 -8.73 -1.38
CA ALA A 112 -20.89 -10.09 -1.37
C ALA A 112 -20.54 -10.57 0.05
N THR A 113 -19.93 -9.72 0.86
CA THR A 113 -19.52 -10.06 2.24
C THR A 113 -20.74 -10.31 3.14
N LEU A 114 -21.80 -9.49 2.99
CA LEU A 114 -23.04 -9.67 3.75
C LEU A 114 -23.78 -10.95 3.34
N ALA A 115 -23.79 -11.29 2.05
CA ALA A 115 -24.39 -12.52 1.55
C ALA A 115 -23.71 -13.80 2.06
N GLU A 116 -22.40 -13.77 2.34
CA GLU A 116 -21.67 -14.91 2.92
C GLU A 116 -21.91 -15.08 4.44
N THR A 117 -22.46 -14.06 5.10
CA THR A 117 -22.69 -14.07 6.57
C THR A 117 -24.15 -14.39 6.94
N THR A 118 -25.03 -14.59 5.97
CA THR A 118 -26.47 -14.88 6.15
C THR A 118 -26.80 -16.31 5.77
#